data_AF-A0A8K0VMJ2-F1
#
_entry.id   AF-A0A8K0VMJ2-F1
#
_cell.length_a   1.000
_cell.length_b   1.000
_cell.length_c   1.000
_cell.angle_alpha   90.00
_cell.angle_beta   90.00
_cell.angle_gamma   90.00
#
_symmetry.space_group_name_H-M   'P 1'
#
loop_
_entity.id
_entity.type
_entity.pdbx_description
1 polymer ?
#
loop_
_entity_poly.entity_id
_entity_poly.type
_entity_poly.pdbx_seq_one_letter_code
_entity_poly.pdbx_strand_id
1 'polypeptide(L)'
;MADQTTPPPPLGFLAVEVDIFRPPGDPFNEKTWPFPLIRERVTSTTESQIVTDTAYDDAFIDRFVAAGLKLAERGAIGIITSCGFLAMAQKRLAARLPIPIATSALIQIPSLRAILPADKAIGVLTYDSGRLGNAHLLELGIDPAGVRVWGLPDDGHLRGICARGEDSWKFKEYGFKIWFEMIGLVGLFDTRVPLVGTYSKVQAN
;
A
#
# COMPACT_ATOMS: atom_id res chain seq x y z
N MET A 1 -20.39 20.67 -25.78
CA MET A 1 -21.18 19.99 -24.74
C MET A 1 -20.65 18.58 -24.66
N ALA A 2 -19.88 18.24 -23.61
CA ALA A 2 -19.37 16.89 -23.44
C ALA A 2 -20.56 15.96 -23.13
N ASP A 3 -20.64 14.86 -23.87
CA ASP A 3 -21.62 13.80 -23.71
C ASP A 3 -21.51 13.21 -22.29
N GLN A 4 -22.53 13.44 -21.46
CA GLN A 4 -22.59 12.98 -20.07
C GLN A 4 -23.21 11.57 -19.92
N THR A 5 -23.38 10.81 -21.00
CA THR A 5 -24.12 9.53 -20.95
C THR A 5 -23.28 8.30 -20.65
N THR A 6 -21.94 8.38 -20.73
CA THR A 6 -21.06 7.22 -20.43
C THR A 6 -20.36 7.40 -19.08
N PRO A 7 -20.57 6.49 -18.10
CA PRO A 7 -19.85 6.55 -16.82
C PRO A 7 -18.34 6.43 -17.06
N PRO A 8 -17.49 7.14 -16.27
CA PRO A 8 -16.05 7.08 -16.45
C PRO A 8 -15.55 5.65 -16.27
N PRO A 9 -14.50 5.25 -17.00
CA PRO A 9 -13.96 3.90 -16.92
C PRO A 9 -13.50 3.57 -15.48
N PRO A 10 -13.70 2.33 -15.00
CA PRO A 10 -13.36 1.96 -13.65
C PRO A 10 -11.86 1.80 -13.42
N LEU A 11 -11.44 2.00 -12.17
CA LEU A 11 -10.17 1.51 -11.64
C LEU A 11 -10.35 0.08 -11.13
N GLY A 12 -9.39 -0.80 -11.40
CA GLY A 12 -9.34 -2.15 -10.86
C GLY A 12 -8.57 -2.21 -9.54
N PHE A 13 -9.07 -2.98 -8.57
CA PHE A 13 -8.36 -3.29 -7.33
C PHE A 13 -8.15 -4.80 -7.19
N LEU A 14 -6.90 -5.23 -7.08
CA LEU A 14 -6.54 -6.61 -6.74
C LEU A 14 -6.43 -6.78 -5.23
N ALA A 15 -7.34 -7.56 -4.66
CA ALA A 15 -7.41 -7.81 -3.23
C ALA A 15 -6.80 -9.16 -2.85
N VAL A 16 -5.89 -9.14 -1.89
CA VAL A 16 -5.39 -10.34 -1.21
C VAL A 16 -6.39 -10.79 -0.13
N GLU A 17 -6.28 -12.04 0.31
CA GLU A 17 -7.11 -12.62 1.37
C GLU A 17 -6.72 -12.11 2.76
N VAL A 18 -7.05 -10.86 3.04
CA VAL A 18 -6.84 -10.23 4.36
C VAL A 18 -8.12 -9.53 4.80
N ASP A 19 -8.56 -9.81 6.03
CA ASP A 19 -9.71 -9.16 6.66
C ASP A 19 -9.24 -7.98 7.51
N ILE A 20 -9.23 -6.78 6.92
CA ILE A 20 -8.98 -5.53 7.64
C ILE A 20 -10.07 -4.51 7.31
N PHE A 21 -10.38 -3.64 8.26
CA PHE A 21 -11.28 -2.51 8.03
C PHE A 21 -10.66 -1.52 7.02
N ARG A 22 -11.43 -1.14 6.00
CA ARG A 22 -11.00 -0.26 4.89
C ARG A 22 -11.83 1.05 4.91
N PRO A 23 -11.45 2.09 5.68
CA PRO A 23 -12.20 3.36 5.71
C PRO A 23 -12.06 4.15 4.40
N PRO A 24 -12.89 5.18 4.15
CA PRO A 24 -12.62 6.15 3.08
C PRO A 24 -11.21 6.75 3.24
N GLY A 25 -10.47 6.85 2.14
CA GLY A 25 -9.02 7.13 2.13
C GLY A 25 -8.17 5.88 1.87
N ASP A 26 -8.72 4.69 2.13
CA ASP A 26 -8.09 3.43 1.74
C ASP A 26 -8.40 3.10 0.25
N PRO A 27 -7.42 2.62 -0.54
CA PRO A 27 -7.60 2.36 -1.97
C PRO A 27 -8.62 1.27 -2.33
N PHE A 28 -8.97 0.37 -1.40
CA PHE A 28 -10.04 -0.63 -1.57
C PHE A 28 -11.44 -0.03 -1.38
N ASN A 29 -11.57 1.09 -0.66
CA ASN A 29 -12.85 1.72 -0.40
C ASN A 29 -13.32 2.52 -1.63
N GLU A 30 -14.53 2.28 -2.10
CA GLU A 30 -15.10 2.98 -3.27
C GLU A 30 -15.33 4.48 -3.02
N LYS A 31 -15.55 4.86 -1.76
CA LYS A 31 -15.72 6.28 -1.37
C LYS A 31 -14.41 7.06 -1.43
N THR A 32 -13.27 6.40 -1.65
CA THR A 32 -11.96 7.05 -1.84
C THR A 32 -11.85 7.68 -3.23
N TRP A 33 -12.58 7.17 -4.22
CA TRP A 33 -12.37 7.52 -5.62
C TRP A 33 -13.54 8.33 -6.18
N PRO A 34 -13.27 9.37 -7.00
CA PRO A 34 -14.33 10.09 -7.72
C PRO A 34 -14.80 9.35 -8.99
N PHE A 35 -14.32 8.13 -9.21
CA PHE A 35 -14.63 7.25 -10.34
C PHE A 35 -14.91 5.82 -9.83
N PRO A 36 -15.58 4.96 -10.63
CA PRO A 36 -15.92 3.61 -10.20
C PRO A 36 -14.69 2.77 -9.86
N LEU A 37 -14.82 1.93 -8.83
CA LEU A 37 -13.82 0.95 -8.41
C LEU A 37 -14.40 -0.46 -8.56
N ILE A 38 -13.80 -1.30 -9.40
CA ILE A 38 -14.12 -2.73 -9.49
C ILE A 38 -13.03 -3.56 -8.83
N ARG A 39 -13.42 -4.65 -8.18
CA ARG A 39 -12.53 -5.46 -7.34
C ARG A 39 -12.47 -6.89 -7.86
N GLU A 40 -11.32 -7.51 -7.72
CA GLU A 40 -11.12 -8.93 -7.93
C GLU A 40 -10.24 -9.46 -6.80
N ARG A 41 -10.66 -10.56 -6.19
CA ARG A 41 -9.88 -11.22 -5.14
C ARG A 41 -8.93 -12.22 -5.78
N VAL A 42 -7.66 -12.17 -5.39
CA VAL A 42 -6.70 -13.23 -5.70
C VAL A 42 -6.87 -14.31 -4.63
N THR A 43 -7.37 -15.48 -5.02
CA THR A 43 -7.62 -16.58 -4.10
C THR A 43 -6.35 -17.36 -3.79
N SER A 44 -6.31 -18.05 -2.65
CA SER A 44 -5.20 -18.92 -2.27
C SER A 44 -3.88 -18.15 -2.11
N THR A 45 -3.94 -17.07 -1.34
CA THR A 45 -2.76 -16.29 -0.94
C THR A 45 -2.64 -16.32 0.57
N THR A 46 -1.48 -16.73 1.10
CA THR A 46 -1.21 -16.63 2.54
C THR A 46 -0.41 -15.36 2.86
N GLU A 47 -0.53 -14.86 4.09
CA GLU A 47 0.31 -13.74 4.57
C GLU A 47 1.79 -14.06 4.42
N SER A 48 2.22 -15.28 4.78
CA SER A 48 3.61 -15.72 4.68
C SER A 48 4.15 -15.75 3.25
N GLN A 49 3.29 -15.97 2.25
CA GLN A 49 3.69 -15.84 0.85
C GLN A 49 3.86 -14.37 0.48
N ILE A 50 2.95 -13.51 0.91
CA ILE A 50 2.93 -12.08 0.54
C ILE A 50 4.06 -11.31 1.23
N VAL A 51 4.24 -11.50 2.54
CA VAL A 51 5.21 -10.80 3.40
C VAL A 51 6.57 -11.47 3.26
N THR A 52 7.24 -11.19 2.15
CA THR A 52 8.52 -11.79 1.78
C THR A 52 9.47 -10.74 1.20
N ASP A 53 10.77 -10.99 1.31
CA ASP A 53 11.86 -10.25 0.67
C ASP A 53 12.41 -10.96 -0.58
N THR A 54 11.87 -12.13 -0.92
CA THR A 54 12.26 -12.92 -2.09
C THR A 54 11.28 -12.76 -3.24
N ALA A 55 11.72 -13.16 -4.44
CA ALA A 55 10.85 -13.18 -5.61
C ALA A 55 9.70 -14.20 -5.43
N TYR A 56 8.50 -13.81 -5.86
CA TYR A 56 7.36 -14.72 -5.92
C TYR A 56 7.58 -15.80 -6.99
N ASP A 57 7.08 -17.02 -6.74
CA ASP A 57 7.06 -18.08 -7.74
C ASP A 57 6.08 -17.77 -8.90
N ASP A 58 6.22 -18.53 -10.00
CA ASP A 58 5.40 -18.34 -11.19
C ASP A 58 3.92 -18.57 -10.91
N ALA A 59 3.59 -19.60 -10.11
CA ALA A 59 2.21 -19.92 -9.77
C ALA A 59 1.52 -18.77 -9.01
N PHE A 60 2.23 -18.08 -8.12
CA PHE A 60 1.75 -16.90 -7.42
C PHE A 60 1.47 -15.76 -8.39
N ILE A 61 2.44 -15.44 -9.27
CA ILE A 61 2.24 -14.39 -10.28
C ILE A 61 1.08 -14.74 -11.23
N ASP A 62 0.96 -16.00 -11.64
CA ASP A 62 -0.12 -16.47 -12.51
C ASP A 62 -1.51 -16.21 -11.91
N ARG A 63 -1.67 -16.41 -10.60
CA ARG A 63 -2.93 -16.10 -9.90
C ARG A 63 -3.27 -14.61 -9.96
N PHE A 64 -2.28 -13.74 -9.75
CA PHE A 64 -2.46 -12.28 -9.87
C PHE A 64 -2.75 -11.85 -11.31
N VAL A 65 -2.09 -12.46 -12.29
CA VAL A 65 -2.34 -12.18 -13.72
C VAL A 65 -3.74 -12.59 -14.11
N ALA A 66 -4.20 -13.80 -13.73
CA ALA A 66 -5.55 -14.25 -14.01
C ALA A 66 -6.61 -13.29 -13.43
N ALA A 67 -6.42 -12.84 -12.19
CA ALA A 67 -7.30 -11.85 -11.57
C ALA A 67 -7.25 -10.48 -12.28
N GLY A 68 -6.06 -10.02 -12.68
CA GLY A 68 -5.90 -8.76 -13.40
C GLY A 68 -6.52 -8.79 -14.80
N LEU A 69 -6.45 -9.92 -15.50
CA LEU A 69 -7.10 -10.10 -16.80
C LEU A 69 -8.63 -9.99 -16.69
N LYS A 70 -9.23 -10.59 -15.66
CA LYS A 70 -10.67 -10.42 -15.40
C LYS A 70 -11.04 -8.96 -15.14
N LEU A 71 -10.21 -8.19 -14.43
CA LEU A 71 -10.44 -6.76 -14.23
C LEU A 71 -10.40 -6.00 -15.57
N ALA A 72 -9.43 -6.30 -16.42
CA ALA A 72 -9.31 -5.71 -17.74
C ALA A 72 -10.52 -6.05 -18.64
N GLU A 73 -10.95 -7.32 -18.65
CA GLU A 73 -12.14 -7.79 -19.37
C GLU A 73 -13.43 -7.06 -18.91
N ARG A 74 -13.50 -6.72 -17.62
CA ARG A 74 -14.60 -5.95 -17.02
C ARG A 74 -14.48 -4.44 -17.22
N GLY A 75 -13.50 -3.98 -18.01
CA GLY A 75 -13.34 -2.59 -18.42
C GLY A 75 -12.44 -1.74 -17.53
N ALA A 76 -11.67 -2.32 -16.60
CA ALA A 76 -10.66 -1.55 -15.88
C ALA A 76 -9.63 -0.95 -16.84
N ILE A 77 -9.29 0.32 -16.66
CA ILE A 77 -8.23 0.99 -17.45
C ILE A 77 -6.88 1.03 -16.74
N GLY A 78 -6.84 0.61 -15.49
CA GLY A 78 -5.65 0.47 -14.67
C GLY A 78 -5.96 -0.37 -13.44
N ILE A 79 -4.93 -0.93 -12.83
CA ILE A 79 -5.05 -1.79 -11.66
C ILE A 79 -4.17 -1.26 -10.52
N ILE A 80 -4.69 -1.29 -9.30
CA ILE A 80 -3.92 -1.02 -8.09
C ILE A 80 -4.07 -2.15 -7.08
N THR A 81 -3.16 -2.19 -6.11
CA THR A 81 -3.28 -2.99 -4.89
C THR A 81 -2.98 -2.07 -3.68
N SER A 82 -2.96 -2.61 -2.45
CA SER A 82 -2.60 -1.84 -1.26
C SER A 82 -1.43 -2.39 -0.45
N CYS A 83 -0.78 -3.48 -0.88
CA CYS A 83 0.24 -4.16 -0.06
C CYS A 83 1.65 -3.78 -0.52
N GLY A 84 2.46 -3.21 0.39
CA GLY A 84 3.82 -2.76 0.08
C GLY A 84 4.73 -3.87 -0.48
N PHE A 85 4.54 -5.11 -0.02
CA PHE A 85 5.34 -6.27 -0.40
C PHE A 85 5.15 -6.70 -1.87
N LEU A 86 3.98 -6.39 -2.45
CA LEU A 86 3.72 -6.67 -3.88
C LEU A 86 4.56 -5.81 -4.83
N ALA A 87 5.40 -4.89 -4.31
CA ALA A 87 6.46 -4.26 -5.11
C ALA A 87 7.33 -5.31 -5.82
N MET A 88 7.57 -6.48 -5.19
CA MET A 88 8.32 -7.59 -5.77
C MET A 88 7.66 -8.19 -7.04
N ALA A 89 6.36 -7.96 -7.25
CA ALA A 89 5.61 -8.44 -8.40
C ALA A 89 5.49 -7.41 -9.54
N GLN A 90 5.91 -6.17 -9.33
CA GLN A 90 5.57 -5.04 -10.21
C GLN A 90 5.93 -5.30 -11.67
N LYS A 91 7.20 -5.60 -11.97
CA LYS A 91 7.66 -5.81 -13.35
C LYS A 91 6.96 -6.99 -14.01
N ARG A 92 6.82 -8.10 -13.28
CA ARG A 92 6.24 -9.35 -13.79
C ARG A 92 4.75 -9.21 -14.11
N LEU A 93 4.01 -8.47 -13.29
CA LEU A 93 2.58 -8.20 -13.55
C LEU A 93 2.40 -7.19 -14.67
N ALA A 94 3.17 -6.09 -14.67
CA ALA A 94 3.12 -5.08 -15.71
C ALA A 94 3.44 -5.65 -17.11
N ALA A 95 4.35 -6.63 -17.20
CA ALA A 95 4.70 -7.29 -18.45
C ALA A 95 3.61 -8.25 -18.98
N ARG A 96 2.66 -8.67 -18.15
CA ARG A 96 1.69 -9.73 -18.47
C ARG A 96 0.24 -9.24 -18.52
N LEU A 97 -0.02 -8.01 -18.11
CA LEU A 97 -1.35 -7.40 -18.12
C LEU A 97 -1.50 -6.45 -19.31
N PRO A 98 -2.68 -6.38 -19.94
CA PRO A 98 -2.93 -5.51 -21.09
C PRO A 98 -3.13 -4.03 -20.70
N ILE A 99 -3.21 -3.73 -19.39
CA ILE A 99 -3.45 -2.41 -18.81
C ILE A 99 -2.42 -2.16 -17.69
N PRO A 100 -2.11 -0.89 -17.37
CA PRO A 100 -1.12 -0.57 -16.35
C PRO A 100 -1.54 -1.07 -14.96
N ILE A 101 -0.55 -1.50 -14.18
CA ILE A 101 -0.70 -1.89 -12.77
C ILE A 101 0.29 -1.13 -11.89
N ALA A 102 -0.16 -0.68 -10.71
CA ALA A 102 0.69 -0.19 -9.64
C ALA A 102 0.51 -1.08 -8.39
N THR A 103 1.49 -1.91 -8.08
CA THR A 103 1.40 -2.91 -7.01
C THR A 103 1.73 -2.38 -5.62
N SER A 104 2.26 -1.16 -5.50
CA SER A 104 2.71 -0.61 -4.22
C SER A 104 2.83 0.90 -4.27
N ALA A 105 2.61 1.57 -3.13
CA ALA A 105 2.87 2.99 -2.96
C ALA A 105 4.35 3.34 -3.19
N LEU A 106 5.27 2.38 -3.03
CA LEU A 106 6.71 2.57 -3.26
C LEU A 106 7.03 3.02 -4.69
N ILE A 107 6.15 2.74 -5.67
CA ILE A 107 6.32 3.16 -7.08
C ILE A 107 6.34 4.69 -7.21
N GLN A 108 5.83 5.44 -6.23
CA GLN A 108 5.82 6.90 -6.24
C GLN A 108 7.16 7.52 -5.81
N ILE A 109 8.09 6.72 -5.27
CA ILE A 109 9.38 7.20 -4.76
C ILE A 109 10.19 8.00 -5.79
N PRO A 110 10.30 7.60 -7.07
CA PRO A 110 11.02 8.41 -8.07
C PRO A 110 10.45 9.81 -8.23
N SER A 111 9.12 9.97 -8.24
CA SER A 111 8.47 11.28 -8.32
C SER A 111 8.72 12.12 -7.07
N LEU A 112 8.68 11.51 -5.89
CA LEU A 112 9.00 12.17 -4.63
C LEU A 112 10.47 12.62 -4.59
N ARG A 113 11.39 11.80 -5.12
CA ARG A 113 12.81 12.14 -5.22
C ARG A 113 13.03 13.40 -6.07
N ALA A 114 12.25 13.58 -7.13
CA ALA A 114 12.40 14.71 -8.05
C ALA A 114 12.00 16.06 -7.43
N ILE A 115 11.17 16.06 -6.38
CA ILE A 115 10.67 17.29 -5.73
C ILE A 115 11.34 17.58 -4.39
N LEU A 116 12.03 16.60 -3.79
CA LEU A 116 12.73 16.76 -2.53
C LEU A 116 14.11 17.40 -2.72
N PRO A 117 14.60 18.20 -1.75
CA PRO A 117 16.00 18.62 -1.74
C PRO A 117 16.94 17.41 -1.79
N ALA A 118 18.04 17.53 -2.53
CA ALA A 118 18.94 16.40 -2.83
C ALA A 118 19.58 15.76 -1.58
N ASP A 119 19.69 16.50 -0.48
CA ASP A 119 20.22 16.06 0.81
C ASP A 119 19.17 15.33 1.70
N LYS A 120 17.91 15.22 1.25
CA LYS A 120 16.83 14.60 2.02
C LYS A 120 16.59 13.14 1.62
N ALA A 121 16.32 12.33 2.63
CA ALA A 121 15.91 10.94 2.48
C ALA A 121 14.38 10.82 2.45
N ILE A 122 13.88 9.78 1.79
CA ILE A 122 12.47 9.40 1.81
C ILE A 122 12.28 8.36 2.92
N GLY A 123 11.36 8.64 3.85
CA GLY A 123 10.96 7.69 4.90
C GLY A 123 9.86 6.75 4.40
N VAL A 124 10.01 5.46 4.67
CA VAL A 124 9.00 4.42 4.43
C VAL A 124 8.67 3.77 5.77
N LEU A 125 7.41 3.87 6.19
CA LEU A 125 6.89 3.12 7.33
C LEU A 125 6.24 1.84 6.81
N THR A 126 6.59 0.70 7.40
CA THR A 126 6.12 -0.62 6.97
C THR A 126 5.63 -1.44 8.15
N TYR A 127 4.74 -2.39 7.86
CA TYR A 127 4.31 -3.42 8.80
C TYR A 127 5.50 -4.24 9.33
N ASP A 128 6.46 -4.57 8.44
CA ASP A 128 7.63 -5.37 8.79
C ASP A 128 8.85 -4.90 8.01
N SER A 129 9.84 -4.31 8.69
CA SER A 129 11.10 -3.88 8.07
C SER A 129 12.16 -4.96 8.00
N GLY A 130 11.94 -6.11 8.65
CA GLY A 130 12.76 -7.31 8.44
C GLY A 130 12.45 -7.98 7.10
N ARG A 131 11.28 -7.68 6.52
CA ARG A 131 10.81 -8.23 5.23
C ARG A 131 10.73 -7.19 4.13
N LEU A 132 10.21 -5.99 4.40
CA LEU A 132 10.18 -4.91 3.40
C LEU A 132 11.47 -4.11 3.48
N GLY A 133 12.26 -4.10 2.41
CA GLY A 133 13.57 -3.45 2.40
C GLY A 133 14.18 -3.30 1.01
N ASN A 134 15.50 -3.32 0.93
CA ASN A 134 16.26 -3.00 -0.29
C ASN A 134 15.84 -3.84 -1.50
N ALA A 135 15.53 -5.12 -1.33
CA ALA A 135 15.07 -5.98 -2.42
C ALA A 135 13.86 -5.39 -3.17
N HIS A 136 12.90 -4.83 -2.43
CA HIS A 136 11.69 -4.22 -2.99
C HIS A 136 12.01 -2.93 -3.75
N LEU A 137 12.92 -2.12 -3.21
CA LEU A 137 13.35 -0.87 -3.83
C LEU A 137 14.10 -1.16 -5.15
N LEU A 138 15.03 -2.12 -5.12
CA LEU A 138 15.78 -2.54 -6.30
C LEU A 138 14.88 -3.14 -7.38
N GLU A 139 13.85 -3.91 -7.00
CA GLU A 139 12.86 -4.41 -7.95
C GLU A 139 12.15 -3.27 -8.69
N LEU A 140 11.91 -2.14 -8.02
CA LEU A 140 11.33 -0.94 -8.60
C LEU A 140 12.35 -0.01 -9.28
N GLY A 141 13.64 -0.37 -9.31
CA GLY A 141 14.71 0.48 -9.87
C GLY A 141 15.03 1.70 -9.00
N ILE A 142 14.73 1.64 -7.70
CA ILE A 142 14.97 2.72 -6.74
C ILE A 142 16.29 2.46 -6.02
N ASP A 143 17.16 3.47 -5.97
CA ASP A 143 18.37 3.45 -5.17
C ASP A 143 18.05 3.45 -3.66
N PRO A 144 18.41 2.38 -2.91
CA PRO A 144 18.17 2.32 -1.47
C PRO A 144 18.90 3.39 -0.66
N ALA A 145 20.00 3.96 -1.16
CA ALA A 145 20.80 4.93 -0.41
C ALA A 145 19.99 6.17 0.00
N GLY A 146 19.00 6.56 -0.79
CA GLY A 146 18.11 7.68 -0.53
C GLY A 146 16.87 7.34 0.32
N VAL A 147 16.62 6.08 0.65
CA VAL A 147 15.39 5.63 1.33
C VAL A 147 15.73 5.11 2.72
N ARG A 148 14.85 5.35 3.68
CA ARG A 148 14.95 4.82 5.04
C ARG A 148 13.67 4.08 5.38
N VAL A 149 13.79 2.78 5.64
CA VAL A 149 12.64 1.92 5.94
C VAL A 149 12.61 1.64 7.44
N TRP A 150 11.46 1.89 8.05
CA TRP A 150 11.20 1.62 9.46
C TRP A 150 9.95 0.76 9.64
N GLY A 151 10.11 -0.33 10.39
CA GLY A 151 9.03 -1.21 10.78
C GLY A 151 8.29 -0.66 11.98
N LEU A 152 6.98 -0.88 12.03
CA LEU A 152 6.22 -0.62 13.24
C LEU A 152 6.55 -1.66 14.33
N PRO A 153 6.42 -1.30 15.62
CA PRO A 153 6.65 -2.24 16.73
C PRO A 153 5.79 -3.49 16.61
N ASP A 154 6.33 -4.66 16.97
CA ASP A 154 5.64 -5.95 16.86
C ASP A 154 4.38 -6.06 17.72
N ASP A 155 4.36 -5.35 18.86
CA ASP A 155 3.23 -5.17 19.76
C ASP A 155 2.33 -3.98 19.39
N GLY A 156 2.62 -3.31 18.27
CA GLY A 156 1.88 -2.15 17.79
C GLY A 156 0.48 -2.51 17.26
N HIS A 157 -0.43 -1.52 17.31
CA HIS A 157 -1.83 -1.70 16.90
C HIS A 157 -1.98 -2.13 15.43
N LEU A 158 -1.15 -1.63 14.50
CA LEU A 158 -1.21 -2.05 13.09
C LEU A 158 -0.81 -3.52 12.94
N ARG A 159 0.18 -4.00 13.71
CA ARG A 159 0.58 -5.41 13.74
C ARG A 159 -0.58 -6.28 14.23
N GLY A 160 -1.31 -5.82 15.24
CA GLY A 160 -2.51 -6.50 15.75
C GLY A 160 -3.64 -6.62 14.72
N ILE A 161 -3.96 -5.54 14.02
CA ILE A 161 -5.01 -5.57 12.99
C ILE A 161 -4.61 -6.51 11.84
N CYS A 162 -3.41 -6.35 11.28
CA CYS A 162 -3.01 -7.09 10.08
C CYS A 162 -2.72 -8.57 10.35
N ALA A 163 -2.09 -8.92 11.48
CA ALA A 163 -1.66 -10.29 11.77
C ALA A 163 -2.71 -11.09 12.56
N ARG A 164 -3.47 -10.42 13.43
CA ARG A 164 -4.35 -11.07 14.42
C ARG A 164 -5.83 -10.74 14.24
N GLY A 165 -6.17 -9.92 13.24
CA GLY A 165 -7.55 -9.52 12.96
C GLY A 165 -8.18 -8.72 14.12
N GLU A 166 -7.36 -8.02 14.90
CA GLU A 166 -7.85 -7.26 16.06
C GLU A 166 -8.81 -6.13 15.62
N ASP A 167 -9.78 -5.82 16.48
CA ASP A 167 -10.86 -4.88 16.19
C ASP A 167 -10.33 -3.47 15.84
N SER A 168 -10.63 -3.03 14.61
CA SER A 168 -10.35 -1.66 14.13
C SER A 168 -11.14 -0.55 14.87
N TRP A 169 -12.10 -0.91 15.72
CA TRP A 169 -13.05 0.01 16.37
C TRP A 169 -12.40 1.06 17.28
N LYS A 170 -11.19 0.79 17.79
CA LYS A 170 -10.47 1.74 18.65
C LYS A 170 -10.14 3.07 17.96
N PHE A 171 -10.09 3.12 16.63
CA PHE A 171 -9.83 4.39 15.91
C PHE A 171 -10.93 5.44 16.11
N LYS A 172 -12.19 5.05 16.38
CA LYS A 172 -13.28 6.01 16.65
C LYS A 172 -13.19 6.63 18.04
N GLU A 173 -12.62 5.92 19.01
CA GLU A 173 -12.62 6.29 20.43
C GLU A 173 -11.48 7.25 20.78
N TYR A 174 -10.37 7.21 20.04
CA TYR A 174 -9.19 8.04 20.34
C TYR A 174 -9.24 9.47 19.78
N GLY A 175 -10.34 9.93 19.17
CA GLY A 175 -10.48 11.32 18.69
C GLY A 175 -9.38 11.76 17.71
N PHE A 176 -8.59 10.81 17.20
CA PHE A 176 -7.50 11.06 16.28
C PHE A 176 -8.10 11.28 14.89
N LYS A 177 -8.24 12.54 14.49
CA LYS A 177 -8.26 12.91 13.07
C LYS A 177 -6.85 12.66 12.50
N ILE A 178 -6.48 11.40 12.31
CA ILE A 178 -5.47 11.09 11.30
C ILE A 178 -6.20 11.32 9.98
N TRP A 179 -5.92 12.45 9.36
CA TRP A 179 -6.19 12.65 7.94
C TRP A 179 -5.37 11.58 7.19
N PHE A 180 -5.96 10.40 6.99
CA PHE A 180 -5.48 9.41 6.04
C PHE A 180 -5.86 9.89 4.65
N GLU A 181 -5.21 10.97 4.19
CA GLU A 181 -5.10 11.22 2.76
C GLU A 181 -4.09 10.22 2.20
N MET A 182 -4.55 8.98 2.00
CA MET A 182 -3.83 7.98 1.23
C MET A 182 -4.20 8.11 -0.25
N ILE A 183 -3.95 9.30 -0.79
CA ILE A 183 -3.62 9.50 -2.20
C ILE A 183 -2.32 10.32 -2.21
N GLY A 184 -1.25 9.76 -2.75
CA GLY A 184 -0.27 10.59 -3.46
C GLY A 184 0.72 11.46 -2.70
N LEU A 185 0.75 11.52 -1.35
CA LEU A 185 1.75 12.30 -0.62
C LEU A 185 2.36 11.51 0.54
N VAL A 186 3.57 10.97 0.33
CA VAL A 186 4.45 10.61 1.45
C VAL A 186 4.79 11.90 2.17
N GLY A 187 4.35 12.03 3.42
CA GLY A 187 4.66 13.18 4.26
C GLY A 187 6.17 13.36 4.41
N LEU A 188 6.65 14.58 4.14
CA LEU A 188 7.98 15.00 4.56
C LEU A 188 8.04 15.00 6.09
N PHE A 189 8.91 14.17 6.67
CA PHE A 189 9.33 14.31 8.06
C PHE A 189 10.74 14.91 8.10
N ASP A 190 10.88 16.11 8.68
CA ASP A 190 12.18 16.73 8.98
C ASP A 190 12.80 16.02 10.20
N THR A 191 13.92 15.33 9.99
CA THR A 191 14.61 14.53 11.01
C THR A 191 15.39 15.37 12.05
N ARG A 192 15.01 16.63 12.29
CA ARG A 192 15.69 17.54 13.22
C ARG A 192 14.96 17.77 14.55
N VAL A 193 13.84 17.09 14.80
CA VAL A 193 13.17 17.13 16.12
C VAL A 193 13.52 15.86 16.89
N PRO A 194 14.17 15.95 18.06
CA PRO A 194 14.38 14.80 18.93
C PRO A 194 13.02 14.29 19.44
N LEU A 195 12.73 13.00 19.26
CA LEU A 195 11.67 12.31 20.00
C LEU A 195 12.16 12.11 21.44
N VAL A 196 12.04 13.14 22.27
CA VAL A 196 12.16 13.02 23.73
C VAL A 196 10.81 13.31 24.33
N GLY A 197 10.11 12.25 24.73
CA GLY A 197 8.85 12.31 25.46
C GLY A 197 8.71 11.05 26.31
N THR A 198 9.33 11.07 27.49
CA THR A 198 9.14 10.08 28.53
C THR A 198 7.67 10.05 28.98
N TYR A 199 7.02 8.89 28.86
CA TYR A 199 5.67 8.67 29.37
C TYR A 199 5.71 8.53 30.90
N SER A 200 5.17 9.51 31.63
CA SER A 200 4.79 9.35 33.04
C SER A 200 3.33 8.91 33.14
N LYS A 201 3.09 7.83 33.88
CA LYS A 201 1.75 7.32 34.26
C LYS A 201 0.88 8.46 34.81
N VAL A 202 -0.30 8.66 34.22
CA VAL A 202 -1.39 9.38 34.90
C VAL A 202 -2.34 8.33 35.46
N GLN A 203 -2.43 8.30 36.79
CA GLN A 203 -3.39 7.49 37.54
C GLN A 203 -4.81 8.00 37.28
N ALA A 204 -5.73 7.04 37.16
CA ALA A 204 -7.16 7.28 37.12
C ALA A 204 -7.65 7.89 38.44
N ASN A 205 -8.53 8.89 38.32
CA ASN A 205 -9.55 9.21 39.32
C ASN A 205 -10.91 9.00 38.66
#